data_AF-A0A357KWY1-F1
#
_entry.id   AF-A0A357KWY1-F1
#
_cell.length_a   1.000
_cell.length_b   1.000
_cell.length_c   1.000
_cell.angle_alpha   90.00
_cell.angle_beta   90.00
_cell.angle_gamma   90.00
#
_symmetry.space_group_name_H-M   'P 1'
#
loop_
_entity.id
_entity.type
_entity.pdbx_description
1 polymer ?
#
loop_
_entity_poly.entity_id
_entity_poly.type
_entity_poly.pdbx_seq_one_letter_code
_entity_poly.pdbx_strand_id
1 'polypeptide(L)'
;MSITFAVDALYSAGWSTLDSTGCEVSPDGRVYPGPGRVRHELDALGLGLTIGKVEEFDCVRAEWTRSGSSTPEGAVVGQTEAEAAVYALAQARRSLSHSPA
;
A
#
# COMPACT_ATOMS: atom_id res chain seq x y z
N MET A 1 9.99 0.89 9.08
CA MET A 1 9.00 1.96 8.83
C MET A 1 7.78 1.62 9.66
N SER A 2 7.25 2.54 10.48
CA SER A 2 6.08 2.22 11.30
C SER A 2 4.77 2.33 10.52
N ILE A 3 3.75 1.62 11.01
CA ILE A 3 2.39 1.73 10.45
C ILE A 3 1.87 3.17 10.47
N THR A 4 2.15 3.93 11.53
CA THR A 4 1.77 5.35 11.65
C THR A 4 2.30 6.18 10.49
N PHE A 5 3.57 6.01 10.12
CA PHE A 5 4.16 6.71 8.97
C PHE A 5 3.52 6.28 7.64
N ALA A 6 3.25 4.99 7.46
CA ALA A 6 2.58 4.49 6.26
C ALA A 6 1.16 5.09 6.12
N VAL A 7 0.45 5.20 7.24
CA VAL A 7 -0.87 5.85 7.32
C VAL A 7 -0.76 7.34 6.98
N ASP A 8 0.19 8.08 7.56
CA ASP A 8 0.42 9.49 7.19
C ASP A 8 0.63 9.68 5.68
N ALA A 9 1.45 8.82 5.08
CA ALA A 9 1.69 8.85 3.63
C ALA A 9 0.41 8.55 2.83
N LEU A 10 -0.40 7.59 3.28
CA LEU A 10 -1.65 7.21 2.64
C LEU A 10 -2.68 8.35 2.64
N TYR A 11 -2.88 9.00 3.79
CA TYR A 11 -3.77 10.16 3.90
C TYR A 11 -3.25 11.34 3.07
N SER A 12 -1.94 11.58 3.06
CA SER A 12 -1.31 12.59 2.20
C SER A 12 -1.47 12.29 0.71
N ALA A 13 -1.63 11.01 0.32
CA ALA A 13 -1.95 10.58 -1.04
C ALA A 13 -3.47 10.67 -1.36
N GLY A 14 -4.25 11.35 -0.51
CA GLY A 14 -5.67 11.62 -0.73
C GLY A 14 -6.57 10.41 -0.52
N TRP A 15 -6.15 9.42 0.26
CA TRP A 15 -7.04 8.33 0.67
C TRP A 15 -7.98 8.79 1.78
N SER A 16 -9.21 8.26 1.79
CA SER A 16 -10.22 8.55 2.81
C SER A 16 -11.04 7.30 3.15
N THR A 17 -11.54 7.25 4.38
CA THR A 17 -12.22 6.09 4.98
C THR A 17 -13.71 6.03 4.63
N LEU A 18 -14.08 6.33 3.38
CA LEU A 18 -15.49 6.37 2.95
C LEU A 18 -16.19 5.02 3.14
N ASP A 19 -15.42 3.92 3.12
CA ASP A 19 -15.85 2.58 3.50
C ASP A 19 -14.81 1.96 4.42
N SER A 20 -15.20 1.64 5.66
CA SER A 20 -14.34 1.03 6.67
C SER A 20 -14.25 -0.49 6.57
N THR A 21 -14.92 -1.11 5.60
CA THR A 21 -14.87 -2.57 5.41
C THR A 21 -13.44 -3.01 5.07
N GLY A 22 -12.89 -3.94 5.86
CA GLY A 22 -11.52 -4.42 5.70
C GLY A 22 -10.44 -3.42 6.14
N CYS A 23 -10.80 -2.41 6.93
CA CYS A 23 -9.86 -1.51 7.57
C CYS A 23 -9.54 -1.92 9.02
N GLU A 24 -8.38 -1.49 9.48
CA GLU A 24 -7.86 -1.64 10.83
C GLU A 24 -7.63 -0.25 11.45
N VAL A 25 -7.31 -0.22 12.75
CA VAL A 25 -7.05 1.03 13.49
C VAL A 25 -5.58 1.04 13.93
N SER A 26 -4.88 2.13 13.63
CA SER A 26 -3.47 2.31 14.01
C SER A 26 -3.37 2.67 15.50
N PRO A 27 -2.17 2.56 16.12
CA PRO A 27 -1.99 2.86 17.55
C PRO A 27 -2.37 4.29 17.96
N ASP A 28 -2.41 5.22 17.02
CA ASP A 28 -2.82 6.62 17.21
C ASP A 28 -4.30 6.88 16.85
N GLY A 29 -5.08 5.82 16.60
CA GLY A 29 -6.53 5.88 16.42
C GLY A 29 -7.01 6.18 14.99
N ARG A 30 -6.11 6.23 14.00
CA ARG A 30 -6.48 6.45 12.59
C ARG A 30 -6.88 5.12 11.94
N VAL A 31 -7.81 5.19 11.00
CA VAL A 31 -8.28 4.01 10.27
C VAL A 31 -7.41 3.83 9.03
N TYR A 32 -7.02 2.60 8.71
CA TYR A 32 -6.23 2.30 7.52
C TYR A 32 -6.65 0.98 6.89
N PRO A 33 -6.48 0.78 5.57
CA PRO A 33 -6.88 -0.46 4.92
C PRO A 33 -5.93 -1.60 5.30
N GLY A 34 -6.46 -2.75 5.71
CA GLY A 34 -5.66 -3.96 5.89
C GLY A 34 -5.18 -4.52 4.54
N PRO A 35 -4.25 -5.50 4.52
CA PRO A 35 -3.63 -6.00 3.28
C PRO A 35 -4.61 -6.47 2.21
N GLY A 36 -5.71 -7.14 2.61
CA GLY A 36 -6.76 -7.56 1.69
C GLY A 36 -7.48 -6.39 1.02
N ARG A 37 -7.77 -5.32 1.79
CA ARG A 37 -8.37 -4.10 1.27
C ARG A 37 -7.41 -3.33 0.37
N VAL A 38 -6.13 -3.24 0.76
CA VAL A 38 -5.07 -2.63 -0.08
C VAL A 38 -5.01 -3.31 -1.46
N ARG A 39 -5.02 -4.64 -1.50
CA ARG A 39 -5.02 -5.38 -2.76
C ARG A 39 -6.23 -5.00 -3.64
N HIS A 40 -7.43 -4.98 -3.06
CA HIS A 40 -8.64 -4.56 -3.78
C HIS A 40 -8.55 -3.12 -4.32
N GLU A 41 -8.02 -2.17 -3.52
CA GLU A 41 -7.83 -0.79 -3.96
C GLU A 41 -6.81 -0.66 -5.09
N LEU A 42 -5.72 -1.44 -5.07
CA LEU A 42 -4.75 -1.46 -6.17
C LEU A 42 -5.33 -2.13 -7.42
N ASP A 43 -6.06 -3.23 -7.28
CA ASP A 43 -6.74 -3.89 -8.40
C ASP A 43 -7.74 -2.94 -9.07
N ALA A 44 -8.47 -2.13 -8.28
CA ALA A 44 -9.37 -1.09 -8.80
C ALA A 44 -8.62 0.02 -9.57
N LEU A 45 -7.32 0.19 -9.34
CA LEU A 45 -6.43 1.09 -10.09
C LEU A 45 -5.74 0.39 -11.28
N GLY A 46 -6.05 -0.90 -11.54
CA GLY A 46 -5.40 -1.70 -12.59
C GLY A 46 -3.98 -2.16 -12.21
N LEU A 47 -3.69 -2.27 -10.91
CA LEU A 47 -2.39 -2.66 -10.36
C LEU A 47 -2.53 -3.94 -9.52
N GLY A 48 -1.76 -4.98 -9.82
CA GLY A 48 -1.70 -6.19 -9.00
C GLY A 48 -0.67 -6.05 -7.88
N LEU A 49 -1.05 -6.41 -6.64
CA LEU A 49 -0.17 -6.36 -5.46
C LEU A 49 0.37 -7.75 -5.07
N THR A 50 1.69 -7.87 -5.04
CA THR A 50 2.41 -9.01 -4.47
C THR A 50 3.09 -8.59 -3.17
N ILE A 51 2.89 -9.36 -2.10
CA ILE A 51 3.58 -9.15 -0.83
C ILE A 51 4.32 -10.43 -0.46
N GLY A 52 5.60 -10.32 -0.11
CA GLY A 52 6.44 -11.45 0.27
C GLY A 52 7.39 -11.10 1.40
N LYS A 53 7.61 -12.04 2.31
CA LYS A 53 8.63 -11.92 3.35
C LYS A 53 10.01 -12.20 2.76
N VAL A 54 10.98 -11.35 3.09
CA VAL A 54 12.37 -11.48 2.71
C VAL A 54 13.14 -11.93 3.95
N GLU A 55 13.29 -13.25 4.09
CA GLU A 55 13.84 -13.91 5.29
C GLU A 55 15.25 -13.41 5.64
N GLU A 56 16.11 -13.16 4.65
CA GLU A 56 17.50 -12.70 4.87
C GLU A 56 17.57 -11.34 5.60
N PHE A 57 16.54 -10.51 5.45
CA PHE A 57 16.47 -9.16 6.03
C PHE A 57 15.36 -9.00 7.07
N ASP A 58 14.67 -10.09 7.43
CA ASP A 58 13.49 -10.12 8.30
C ASP A 58 12.52 -8.95 8.03
N CYS A 59 12.22 -8.72 6.75
CA CYS A 59 11.31 -7.65 6.32
C CYS A 59 10.28 -8.17 5.33
N VAL A 60 9.28 -7.34 5.06
CA VAL A 60 8.22 -7.63 4.10
C VAL A 60 8.34 -6.68 2.92
N ARG A 61 8.43 -7.22 1.71
CA ARG A 61 8.45 -6.46 0.46
C ARG A 61 7.07 -6.49 -0.18
N ALA A 62 6.51 -5.31 -0.43
CA ALA A 62 5.29 -5.14 -1.21
C ALA A 62 5.64 -4.52 -2.57
N GLU A 63 5.22 -5.17 -3.65
CA GLU A 63 5.50 -4.79 -5.03
C GLU A 63 4.19 -4.73 -5.82
N TRP A 64 4.04 -3.71 -6.67
CA TRP A 64 2.87 -3.57 -7.53
C TRP A 64 3.25 -3.42 -8.99
N THR A 65 2.42 -4.02 -9.84
CA THR A 65 2.64 -4.11 -11.28
C THR A 65 1.34 -3.83 -12.02
N ARG A 66 1.38 -3.08 -13.11
CA ARG A 66 0.21 -2.86 -13.96
C ARG A 66 -0.28 -4.16 -14.59
N SER A 67 -1.59 -4.35 -14.63
CA SER A 67 -2.19 -5.49 -15.31
C SER A 67 -1.70 -5.57 -16.76
N GLY A 68 -1.13 -6.72 -17.13
CA GLY A 68 -0.54 -6.95 -18.45
C GLY A 68 0.93 -6.53 -18.61
N SER A 69 1.54 -5.92 -17.58
CA SER A 69 2.98 -5.66 -17.51
C SER A 69 3.70 -6.77 -16.75
N SER A 70 4.94 -7.07 -17.13
CA SER A 70 5.86 -7.91 -16.35
C SER A 70 6.88 -7.10 -15.56
N THR A 71 6.91 -5.78 -15.75
CA THR A 71 7.84 -4.88 -15.05
C THR A 71 7.10 -4.20 -13.89
N PRO A 72 7.58 -4.34 -12.64
CA PRO A 72 6.97 -3.69 -11.50
C PRO A 72 7.05 -2.17 -11.64
N GLU A 73 5.95 -1.48 -11.35
CA GLU A 73 5.90 -0.02 -11.36
C GLU A 73 6.50 0.57 -10.07
N GLY A 74 6.49 -0.21 -8.98
CA GLY A 74 7.17 0.17 -7.75
C GLY A 74 7.18 -0.95 -6.73
N ALA A 75 8.03 -0.76 -5.73
CA ALA A 75 8.14 -1.64 -4.58
C ALA A 75 8.52 -0.85 -3.33
N VAL A 76 8.09 -1.34 -2.18
CA VAL A 76 8.43 -0.81 -0.85
C VAL A 76 8.70 -1.95 0.12
N VAL A 77 9.35 -1.64 1.25
CA VAL A 77 9.60 -2.59 2.33
C VAL A 77 9.04 -2.07 3.66
N GLY A 78 8.48 -2.98 4.45
CA GLY A 78 7.97 -2.78 5.80
C GLY A 78 8.48 -3.86 6.76
N GLN A 79 8.22 -3.73 8.06
CA GLN A 79 8.50 -4.81 9.02
C GLN A 79 7.33 -5.80 9.09
N THR A 80 6.12 -5.31 8.81
CA THR A 80 4.92 -6.15 8.74
C THR A 80 4.26 -6.05 7.37
N GLU A 81 3.37 -7.01 7.09
CA GLU A 81 2.55 -7.01 5.87
C GLU A 81 1.67 -5.76 5.79
N ALA A 82 1.02 -5.37 6.89
CA ALA A 82 0.17 -4.18 6.95
C ALA A 82 0.95 -2.90 6.60
N GLU A 83 2.14 -2.73 7.18
CA GLU A 83 3.00 -1.56 6.89
C GLU A 83 3.39 -1.47 5.42
N ALA A 84 3.88 -2.59 4.86
CA ALA A 84 4.31 -2.64 3.48
C ALA A 84 3.13 -2.41 2.52
N ALA A 85 1.97 -3.02 2.82
CA ALA A 85 0.75 -2.89 2.02
C ALA A 85 0.22 -1.45 2.01
N VAL A 86 0.01 -0.85 3.18
CA VAL A 86 -0.51 0.53 3.31
C VAL A 86 0.39 1.52 2.59
N TYR A 87 1.71 1.37 2.75
CA TYR A 87 2.66 2.27 2.12
C TYR A 87 2.75 2.05 0.60
N ALA A 88 2.59 0.82 0.11
CA ALA A 88 2.51 0.54 -1.32
C ALA A 88 1.33 1.28 -1.97
N LEU A 89 0.15 1.22 -1.35
CA LEU A 89 -1.02 1.97 -1.84
C LEU A 89 -0.78 3.49 -1.83
N ALA A 90 -0.17 4.02 -0.77
CA ALA A 90 0.17 5.45 -0.69
C ALA A 90 1.08 5.88 -1.85
N GLN A 91 2.12 5.09 -2.14
CA GLN A 91 3.08 5.38 -3.22
C GLN A 91 2.45 5.21 -4.60
N ALA A 92 1.69 4.14 -4.85
CA ALA A 92 0.99 3.94 -6.11
C ALA A 92 0.05 5.11 -6.44
N ARG A 93 -0.74 5.56 -5.46
CA ARG A 93 -1.63 6.73 -5.62
C ARG A 93 -0.86 8.01 -5.92
N ARG A 94 0.28 8.24 -5.25
CA ARG A 94 1.15 9.39 -5.52
C ARG A 94 1.69 9.36 -6.94
N SER A 95 2.18 8.23 -7.42
CA SER A 95 2.68 8.08 -8.80
C SER A 95 1.61 8.38 -9.85
N LEU A 96 0.35 7.95 -9.61
CA LEU A 96 -0.78 8.25 -10.49
C LEU A 96 -1.14 9.75 -10.47
N SER A 97 -1.06 10.41 -9.31
CA SER A 97 -1.29 11.85 -9.20
C SER A 97 -0.20 12.71 -9.87
N HIS A 98 1.00 12.15 -10.06
CA HIS A 98 2.16 12.83 -10.63
C HIS A 98 2.45 12.50 -12.10
N SER A 99 1.61 11.71 -12.78
CA SER A 99 1.75 11.50 -14.22
C SER A 99 1.21 12.72 -14.97
N PRO A 100 2.06 13.52 -15.66
CA PRO A 100 1.56 14.54 -16.58
C PRO A 100 0.89 13.85 -17.76
N ALA A 101 -0.32 14.31 -18.10
CA ALA A 101 -1.02 13.95 -19.33
C ALA A 101 -0.26 14.41 -20.57
#